data_AF-A0A6B2SYV9-F1
#
_entry.id   AF-A0A6B2SYV9-F1
#
_cell.length_a   1.000
_cell.length_b   1.000
_cell.length_c   1.000
_cell.angle_alpha   90.00
_cell.angle_beta   90.00
_cell.angle_gamma   90.00
#
_symmetry.space_group_name_H-M   'P 1'
#
loop_
_entity.id
_entity.type
_entity.pdbx_description
1 polymer ?
#
loop_
_entity_poly.entity_id
_entity_poly.type
_entity_poly.pdbx_seq_one_letter_code
_entity_poly.pdbx_strand_id
1 'polypeptide(L)'
;AAAPTDPDSAVDGVREALIDAVRARLTAPRHVPGTDMDPGPVPGMGPAERRAARGMPVPGIGADLSGGPASGTLALLAAGLPGMPGTVLGHGTGAGERLLAVTFNDLAVNGREAELERAGAIAANPRLHHVVVAAGEDALPYADLDGPLTDEPSAVLVAAQRHRARLSSGSADHFTGHGARQVLDAHPARLADLLMDRRRRHMVRPVAALAKADGSVLVPARVY
;
A
#
# COMPACT_ATOMS: atom_id res chain seq x y z
N ALA A 1 24.04 -1.04 27.59
CA ALA A 1 23.51 -0.71 26.26
C ALA A 1 23.52 -2.00 25.45
N ALA A 2 22.57 -2.22 24.54
CA ALA A 2 22.73 -3.28 23.54
C ALA A 2 24.00 -2.97 22.73
N ALA A 3 24.76 -4.00 22.35
CA ALA A 3 25.93 -3.80 21.51
C ALA A 3 25.48 -3.18 20.18
N PRO A 4 26.19 -2.17 19.65
CA PRO A 4 25.87 -1.60 18.36
C PRO A 4 25.92 -2.72 17.32
N THR A 5 24.80 -2.92 16.63
CA THR A 5 24.73 -3.86 15.50
C THR A 5 25.50 -3.26 14.33
N ASP A 6 26.21 -4.13 13.61
CA ASP A 6 26.81 -3.79 12.33
C ASP A 6 25.73 -3.23 11.36
N PRO A 7 25.96 -2.08 10.69
CA PRO A 7 24.95 -1.45 9.84
C PRO A 7 24.41 -2.35 8.73
N ASP A 8 25.28 -3.14 8.09
CA ASP A 8 24.89 -4.05 7.02
C ASP A 8 23.97 -5.15 7.55
N SER A 9 24.33 -5.71 8.71
CA SER A 9 23.49 -6.69 9.42
C SER A 9 22.12 -6.13 9.80
N ALA A 10 22.02 -4.83 10.14
CA ALA A 10 20.75 -4.19 10.44
C ALA A 10 19.86 -4.02 9.18
N VAL A 11 20.46 -3.64 8.04
CA VAL A 11 19.76 -3.54 6.75
C VAL A 11 19.25 -4.91 6.31
N ASP A 12 20.08 -5.95 6.46
CA ASP A 12 19.69 -7.33 6.17
C ASP A 12 18.49 -7.76 7.02
N GLY A 13 18.52 -7.46 8.33
CA GLY A 13 17.41 -7.76 9.23
C GLY A 13 16.09 -7.09 8.82
N VAL A 14 16.14 -5.83 8.39
CA VAL A 14 14.94 -5.12 7.89
C VAL A 14 14.45 -5.74 6.58
N ARG A 15 15.36 -6.12 5.67
CA ARG A 15 14.99 -6.77 4.41
C ARG A 15 14.28 -8.10 4.66
N GLU A 16 14.84 -8.96 5.50
CA GLU A 16 14.24 -10.27 5.81
C GLU A 16 12.87 -10.10 6.49
N ALA A 17 12.75 -9.16 7.43
CA ALA A 17 11.47 -8.85 8.07
C ALA A 17 10.40 -8.38 7.07
N LEU A 18 10.78 -7.55 6.08
CA LEU A 18 9.88 -7.14 5.01
C LEU A 18 9.50 -8.31 4.09
N ILE A 19 10.44 -9.19 3.75
CA ILE A 19 10.17 -10.39 2.95
C ILE A 19 9.15 -11.28 3.66
N ASP A 20 9.35 -11.53 4.95
CA ASP A 20 8.45 -12.36 5.74
C ASP A 20 7.06 -11.73 5.89
N ALA A 21 6.99 -10.42 6.10
CA ALA A 21 5.72 -9.69 6.14
C ALA A 21 4.95 -9.79 4.81
N VAL A 22 5.64 -9.65 3.68
CA VAL A 22 5.05 -9.80 2.34
C VAL A 22 4.56 -11.24 2.14
N ARG A 23 5.37 -12.24 2.49
CA ARG A 23 5.00 -13.67 2.37
C ARG A 23 3.78 -14.01 3.23
N ALA A 24 3.73 -13.53 4.47
CA ALA A 24 2.59 -13.70 5.36
C ALA A 24 1.32 -13.08 4.78
N ARG A 25 1.44 -11.91 4.14
CA ARG A 25 0.30 -11.22 3.53
C ARG A 25 -0.19 -11.90 2.25
N LEU A 26 0.71 -12.46 1.43
CA LEU A 26 0.37 -13.22 0.22
C LEU A 26 -0.42 -14.50 0.55
N THR A 27 -0.16 -15.10 1.70
CA THR A 27 -0.78 -16.36 2.15
C THR A 27 -2.01 -16.16 3.02
N ALA A 28 -2.35 -14.92 3.38
CA ALA A 28 -3.51 -14.61 4.20
C ALA A 28 -4.84 -14.94 3.49
N PRO A 29 -5.88 -15.38 4.22
CA PRO A 29 -7.21 -15.58 3.66
C PRO A 29 -7.73 -14.30 3.01
N ARG A 30 -8.24 -14.42 1.78
CA ARG A 30 -8.68 -13.28 0.98
C ARG A 30 -10.16 -13.02 1.16
N HIS A 31 -10.52 -11.76 1.33
CA HIS A 31 -11.91 -11.33 1.28
C HIS A 31 -12.22 -10.85 -0.13
N VAL A 32 -13.06 -11.58 -0.86
CA VAL A 32 -13.58 -11.12 -2.15
C VAL A 32 -14.95 -10.49 -1.88
N PRO A 33 -15.09 -9.15 -1.95
CA PRO A 33 -16.37 -8.49 -1.76
C PRO A 33 -17.41 -9.07 -2.72
N GLY A 34 -18.67 -9.19 -2.28
CA GLY A 34 -19.80 -9.55 -3.15
C GLY A 34 -19.92 -11.02 -3.59
N THR A 35 -19.10 -11.93 -3.05
CA THR A 35 -19.25 -13.38 -3.29
C THR A 35 -20.56 -13.95 -2.73
N ASP A 36 -21.07 -13.37 -1.64
CA ASP A 36 -22.39 -13.72 -1.07
C ASP A 36 -23.58 -13.18 -1.89
N MET A 37 -23.32 -12.38 -2.94
CA MET A 37 -24.33 -11.70 -3.77
C MET A 37 -24.33 -12.14 -5.25
N ASP A 38 -23.61 -13.20 -5.65
CA ASP A 38 -23.63 -13.69 -7.04
C ASP A 38 -24.98 -14.41 -7.31
N PRO A 39 -25.90 -13.84 -8.12
CA PRO A 39 -27.23 -14.41 -8.32
C PRO A 39 -27.24 -15.63 -9.27
N GLY A 40 -26.09 -16.25 -9.51
CA GLY A 40 -25.92 -17.39 -10.40
C GLY A 40 -25.55 -17.00 -11.84
N PRO A 41 -25.32 -18.01 -12.70
CA PRO A 41 -24.85 -17.81 -14.06
C PRO A 41 -25.89 -17.09 -14.92
N VAL A 42 -25.49 -15.98 -15.55
CA VAL A 42 -26.27 -15.29 -16.59
C VAL A 42 -25.85 -15.87 -17.95
N PRO A 43 -26.80 -16.36 -18.79
CA PRO A 43 -26.47 -16.87 -20.12
C PRO A 43 -25.69 -15.84 -20.95
N GLY A 44 -24.55 -16.24 -21.51
CA GLY A 44 -23.69 -15.38 -22.33
C GLY A 44 -22.80 -14.39 -21.59
N MET A 45 -22.82 -14.34 -20.24
CA MET A 45 -21.97 -13.44 -19.45
C MET A 45 -21.12 -14.20 -18.43
N GLY A 46 -19.80 -14.18 -18.65
CA GLY A 46 -18.84 -14.86 -17.80
C GLY A 46 -18.69 -14.22 -16.41
N PRO A 47 -18.12 -14.92 -15.41
CA PRO A 47 -17.92 -14.36 -14.07
C PRO A 47 -17.09 -13.06 -14.03
N ALA A 48 -16.15 -12.88 -14.95
CA ALA A 48 -15.35 -11.67 -15.07
C ALA A 48 -16.17 -10.48 -15.57
N GLU A 49 -17.00 -10.69 -16.60
CA GLU A 49 -17.89 -9.67 -17.16
C GLU A 49 -18.99 -9.29 -16.17
N ARG A 50 -19.55 -10.27 -15.43
CA ARG A 50 -20.51 -10.00 -14.35
C ARG A 50 -19.92 -9.13 -13.24
N ARG A 51 -18.65 -9.35 -12.88
CA ARG A 51 -17.94 -8.55 -11.88
C ARG A 51 -17.66 -7.14 -12.39
N ALA A 52 -17.16 -7.01 -13.63
CA ALA A 52 -16.91 -5.73 -14.26
C ALA A 52 -18.19 -4.87 -14.37
N ALA A 53 -19.32 -5.47 -14.79
CA ALA A 53 -20.62 -4.78 -14.87
C ALA A 53 -21.13 -4.28 -13.50
N ARG A 54 -20.62 -4.83 -12.40
CA ARG A 54 -20.96 -4.43 -11.02
C ARG A 54 -19.91 -3.52 -10.38
N GLY A 55 -18.85 -3.16 -11.11
CA GLY A 55 -17.73 -2.39 -10.56
C GLY A 55 -16.93 -3.15 -9.49
N MET A 56 -16.98 -4.49 -9.49
CA MET A 56 -16.27 -5.32 -8.52
C MET A 56 -14.80 -5.46 -8.94
N PRO A 57 -13.84 -5.34 -8.00
CA PRO A 57 -12.42 -5.42 -8.32
C PRO A 57 -12.03 -6.79 -8.89
N VAL A 58 -10.95 -6.81 -9.67
CA VAL A 58 -10.42 -8.07 -10.21
C VAL A 58 -9.85 -8.89 -9.04
N PRO A 59 -10.15 -10.19 -8.91
CA PRO A 59 -9.73 -10.93 -7.73
C PRO A 59 -8.25 -11.30 -7.90
N GLY A 60 -7.49 -11.27 -6.79
CA GLY A 60 -6.04 -11.41 -6.82
C GLY A 60 -5.37 -10.46 -5.84
N ILE A 61 -4.05 -10.30 -6.00
CA ILE A 61 -3.24 -9.36 -5.22
C ILE A 61 -2.56 -8.40 -6.18
N GLY A 62 -2.73 -7.11 -5.91
CA GLY A 62 -2.01 -6.03 -6.57
C GLY A 62 -1.09 -5.30 -5.62
N ALA A 63 -0.35 -4.33 -6.15
CA ALA A 63 0.45 -3.40 -5.38
C ALA A 63 0.20 -1.97 -5.87
N ASP A 64 0.14 -1.04 -4.95
CA ASP A 64 0.21 0.37 -5.28
C ASP A 64 1.63 0.72 -5.72
N LEU A 65 1.75 1.50 -6.79
CA LEU A 65 3.02 1.99 -7.28
C LEU A 65 2.95 3.51 -7.46
N SER A 66 3.40 4.24 -6.43
CA SER A 66 3.36 5.72 -6.45
C SER A 66 4.66 6.37 -6.95
N GLY A 67 5.66 5.56 -7.34
CA GLY A 67 7.01 6.06 -7.64
C GLY A 67 7.85 6.45 -6.42
N GLY A 68 7.34 6.18 -5.21
CA GLY A 68 8.07 6.33 -3.95
C GLY A 68 8.76 5.02 -3.54
N PRO A 69 9.77 5.10 -2.64
CA PRO A 69 10.54 3.93 -2.23
C PRO A 69 9.68 2.88 -1.51
N ALA A 70 8.78 3.30 -0.63
CA ALA A 70 7.96 2.36 0.15
C ALA A 70 7.03 1.51 -0.72
N SER A 71 6.33 2.13 -1.66
CA SER A 71 5.41 1.44 -2.58
C SER A 71 6.18 0.60 -3.61
N GLY A 72 7.27 1.15 -4.15
CA GLY A 72 8.15 0.44 -5.08
C GLY A 72 8.79 -0.82 -4.48
N THR A 73 9.34 -0.73 -3.26
CA THR A 73 9.93 -1.88 -2.57
C THR A 73 8.92 -2.99 -2.35
N LEU A 74 7.71 -2.69 -1.87
CA LEU A 74 6.68 -3.71 -1.67
C LEU A 74 6.21 -4.35 -2.98
N ALA A 75 6.03 -3.56 -4.04
CA ALA A 75 5.66 -4.07 -5.37
C ALA A 75 6.73 -5.03 -5.92
N LEU A 76 8.01 -4.66 -5.80
CA LEU A 76 9.13 -5.46 -6.29
C LEU A 76 9.35 -6.73 -5.46
N LEU A 77 9.22 -6.64 -4.13
CA LEU A 77 9.30 -7.81 -3.25
C LEU A 77 8.17 -8.79 -3.55
N ALA A 78 6.93 -8.32 -3.64
CA ALA A 78 5.78 -9.15 -3.95
C ALA A 78 5.91 -9.81 -5.34
N ALA A 79 6.42 -9.09 -6.34
CA ALA A 79 6.65 -9.64 -7.68
C ALA A 79 7.86 -10.58 -7.77
N GLY A 80 8.81 -10.48 -6.83
CA GLY A 80 10.05 -11.25 -6.81
C GLY A 80 9.99 -12.56 -6.03
N LEU A 81 8.97 -12.76 -5.20
CA LEU A 81 8.84 -13.98 -4.40
C LEU A 81 8.36 -15.16 -5.26
N PRO A 82 9.01 -16.33 -5.17
CA PRO A 82 8.61 -17.51 -5.91
C PRO A 82 7.23 -17.99 -5.44
N GLY A 83 6.33 -18.24 -6.40
CA GLY A 83 5.12 -19.00 -6.15
C GLY A 83 3.85 -18.22 -5.77
N MET A 84 3.69 -16.93 -6.13
CA MET A 84 2.36 -16.30 -6.35
C MET A 84 2.43 -14.83 -6.77
N PRO A 85 1.99 -14.48 -8.00
CA PRO A 85 1.10 -13.30 -8.16
C PRO A 85 -0.26 -13.53 -8.89
N GLY A 86 -1.39 -13.15 -8.29
CA GLY A 86 -2.63 -12.81 -9.03
C GLY A 86 -3.76 -13.85 -9.17
N THR A 87 -3.86 -14.86 -8.31
CA THR A 87 -4.81 -15.98 -8.54
C THR A 87 -6.31 -15.64 -8.46
N VAL A 88 -7.03 -15.97 -9.54
CA VAL A 88 -8.23 -16.82 -9.49
C VAL A 88 -7.96 -18.04 -10.34
N LEU A 89 -8.07 -19.22 -9.72
CA LEU A 89 -8.04 -20.56 -10.31
C LEU A 89 -8.14 -20.61 -11.85
N GLY A 90 -7.01 -20.90 -12.48
CA GLY A 90 -6.93 -21.36 -13.86
C GLY A 90 -6.26 -20.37 -14.83
N HIS A 91 -4.94 -20.47 -15.01
CA HIS A 91 -4.27 -21.00 -16.22
C HIS A 91 -2.78 -20.57 -16.22
N GLY A 92 -1.90 -21.38 -15.60
CA GLY A 92 -0.46 -21.28 -15.86
C GLY A 92 0.44 -21.82 -14.73
N THR A 93 1.33 -22.76 -15.06
CA THR A 93 2.26 -23.45 -14.14
C THR A 93 3.73 -23.07 -14.37
N GLY A 94 4.04 -21.78 -14.58
CA GLY A 94 5.41 -21.32 -14.84
C GLY A 94 5.70 -19.98 -14.18
N ALA A 95 6.92 -19.80 -13.69
CA ALA A 95 7.42 -18.53 -13.16
C ALA A 95 7.08 -17.38 -14.14
N GLY A 96 6.15 -16.48 -13.78
CA GLY A 96 5.79 -15.39 -14.70
C GLY A 96 4.40 -14.76 -14.60
N GLU A 97 3.53 -15.09 -13.64
CA GLU A 97 2.36 -14.22 -13.44
C GLU A 97 2.86 -12.84 -12.98
N ARG A 98 2.53 -11.80 -13.74
CA ARG A 98 3.00 -10.44 -13.44
C ARG A 98 2.13 -9.86 -12.35
N LEU A 99 2.74 -9.33 -11.29
CA LEU A 99 2.00 -8.65 -10.24
C LEU A 99 1.36 -7.38 -10.81
N LEU A 100 0.05 -7.21 -10.60
CA LEU A 100 -0.65 -5.98 -10.98
C LEU A 100 -0.12 -4.83 -10.13
N ALA A 101 0.54 -3.85 -10.77
CA ALA A 101 1.02 -2.63 -10.14
C ALA A 101 0.13 -1.47 -10.59
N VAL A 102 -0.46 -0.74 -9.64
CA VAL A 102 -1.44 0.31 -9.94
C VAL A 102 -0.89 1.68 -9.53
N THR A 103 -0.83 2.60 -10.49
CA THR A 103 -0.51 4.01 -10.24
C THR A 103 -1.76 4.84 -10.47
N PHE A 104 -2.11 5.69 -9.49
CA PHE A 104 -3.18 6.66 -9.65
C PHE A 104 -2.61 7.98 -10.19
N ASN A 105 -3.07 8.38 -11.37
CA ASN A 105 -2.77 9.67 -11.98
C ASN A 105 -3.97 10.58 -11.79
N ASP A 106 -3.77 11.66 -11.04
CA ASP A 106 -4.82 12.61 -10.72
C ASP A 106 -4.69 13.83 -11.61
N LEU A 107 -5.55 13.90 -12.62
CA LEU A 107 -5.55 14.96 -13.62
C LEU A 107 -6.00 16.31 -13.04
N ALA A 108 -6.63 16.31 -11.85
CA ALA A 108 -7.02 17.54 -11.16
C ALA A 108 -5.87 18.14 -10.32
N VAL A 109 -4.73 17.44 -10.19
CA VAL A 109 -3.59 17.89 -9.37
C VAL A 109 -2.32 17.94 -10.20
N ASN A 110 -1.82 19.15 -10.45
CA ASN A 110 -0.54 19.36 -11.14
C ASN A 110 0.66 19.00 -10.25
N GLY A 111 1.82 18.69 -10.87
CA GLY A 111 3.09 18.52 -10.16
C GLY A 111 3.42 17.08 -9.75
N ARG A 112 2.71 16.09 -10.30
CA ARG A 112 2.94 14.66 -10.05
C ARG A 112 3.66 13.92 -11.18
N GLU A 113 4.12 14.64 -12.19
CA GLU A 113 4.77 14.09 -13.38
C GLU A 113 6.03 13.31 -13.00
N ALA A 114 6.85 13.84 -12.09
CA ALA A 114 8.05 13.17 -11.62
C ALA A 114 7.76 11.90 -10.80
N GLU A 115 6.64 11.86 -10.06
CA GLU A 115 6.21 10.64 -9.35
C GLU A 115 5.73 9.57 -10.33
N LEU A 116 4.98 9.97 -11.35
CA LEU A 116 4.54 9.11 -12.44
C LEU A 116 5.70 8.54 -13.26
N GLU A 117 6.69 9.38 -13.60
CA GLU A 117 7.89 8.93 -14.31
C GLU A 117 8.67 7.90 -13.49
N ARG A 118 8.88 8.15 -12.19
CA ARG A 118 9.50 7.17 -11.28
C ARG A 118 8.68 5.89 -11.17
N ALA A 119 7.36 6.00 -11.09
CA ALA A 119 6.48 4.83 -11.08
C ALA A 119 6.64 4.02 -12.38
N GLY A 120 6.67 4.69 -13.53
CA GLY A 120 6.92 4.09 -14.84
C GLY A 120 8.28 3.38 -14.92
N ALA A 121 9.32 4.00 -14.39
CA ALA A 121 10.66 3.39 -14.34
C ALA A 121 10.70 2.11 -13.50
N ILE A 122 10.03 2.08 -12.35
CA ILE A 122 9.91 0.86 -11.52
C ILE A 122 9.05 -0.19 -12.23
N ALA A 123 7.95 0.25 -12.85
CA ALA A 123 7.02 -0.58 -13.61
C ALA A 123 7.62 -1.23 -14.86
N ALA A 124 8.73 -0.71 -15.38
CA ALA A 124 9.47 -1.33 -16.47
C ALA A 124 10.04 -2.72 -16.11
N ASN A 125 10.00 -3.11 -14.83
CA ASN A 125 10.31 -4.46 -14.40
C ASN A 125 9.36 -5.49 -15.06
N PRO A 126 9.87 -6.52 -15.76
CA PRO A 126 9.05 -7.47 -16.50
C PRO A 126 8.14 -8.34 -15.62
N ARG A 127 8.35 -8.35 -14.30
CA ARG A 127 7.50 -9.04 -13.32
C ARG A 127 6.28 -8.23 -12.90
N LEU A 128 6.16 -6.98 -13.34
CA LEU A 128 5.04 -6.10 -13.05
C LEU A 128 4.13 -5.95 -14.28
N HIS A 129 2.82 -5.95 -14.04
CA HIS A 129 1.81 -5.55 -15.01
C HIS A 129 1.27 -4.19 -14.54
N HIS A 130 1.75 -3.13 -15.17
CA HIS A 130 1.48 -1.77 -14.73
C HIS A 130 0.19 -1.21 -15.34
N VAL A 131 -0.68 -0.71 -14.47
CA VAL A 131 -1.92 -0.03 -14.83
C VAL A 131 -1.90 1.37 -14.26
N VAL A 132 -2.10 2.36 -15.13
CA VAL A 132 -2.27 3.76 -14.73
C VAL A 132 -3.75 4.09 -14.75
N VAL A 133 -4.24 4.53 -13.61
CA VAL A 133 -5.64 4.90 -13.38
C VAL A 133 -5.68 6.41 -13.42
N ALA A 134 -6.07 6.94 -14.57
CA ALA A 134 -6.28 8.37 -14.72
C ALA A 134 -7.67 8.74 -14.21
N ALA A 135 -7.75 9.71 -13.32
CA ALA A 135 -9.01 10.29 -12.88
C ALA A 135 -8.85 11.80 -12.65
N GLY A 136 -9.89 12.57 -12.89
CA GLY A 136 -9.90 14.02 -12.73
C GLY A 136 -10.96 14.46 -11.74
N GLU A 137 -11.70 15.50 -12.10
CA GLU A 137 -12.78 16.06 -11.27
C GLU A 137 -13.93 15.05 -11.05
N ASP A 138 -14.11 14.11 -11.97
CA ASP A 138 -15.09 13.03 -11.92
C ASP A 138 -14.87 12.04 -10.75
N ALA A 139 -13.65 11.95 -10.22
CA ALA A 139 -13.34 11.14 -9.04
C ALA A 139 -13.34 11.93 -7.72
N LEU A 140 -13.73 13.21 -7.74
CA LEU A 140 -13.88 13.99 -6.52
C LEU A 140 -15.15 13.57 -5.75
N PRO A 141 -15.15 13.71 -4.41
CA PRO A 141 -16.39 13.56 -3.65
C PRO A 141 -17.45 14.50 -4.20
N TYR A 142 -18.67 13.98 -4.34
CA TYR A 142 -19.85 14.75 -4.76
C TYR A 142 -19.83 15.25 -6.22
N ALA A 143 -18.95 14.73 -7.08
CA ALA A 143 -18.92 15.09 -8.51
C ALA A 143 -20.25 14.85 -9.23
N ASP A 144 -21.05 13.89 -8.75
CA ASP A 144 -22.37 13.54 -9.31
C ASP A 144 -23.54 14.27 -8.64
N LEU A 145 -23.30 15.19 -7.69
CA LEU A 145 -24.37 15.95 -7.04
C LEU A 145 -24.75 17.18 -7.87
N ASP A 146 -26.04 17.29 -8.19
CA ASP A 146 -26.60 18.47 -8.82
C ASP A 146 -26.85 19.58 -7.78
N GLY A 147 -26.33 20.78 -8.05
CA GLY A 147 -26.57 21.99 -7.26
C GLY A 147 -25.34 22.54 -6.55
N PRO A 148 -25.46 23.70 -5.90
CA PRO A 148 -24.33 24.32 -5.20
C PRO A 148 -23.95 23.47 -3.97
N LEU A 149 -22.69 23.06 -3.91
CA LEU A 149 -22.14 22.42 -2.71
C LEU A 149 -22.18 23.42 -1.56
N THR A 150 -22.83 23.06 -0.45
CA THR A 150 -22.88 23.90 0.75
C THR A 150 -21.55 23.92 1.50
N ASP A 151 -20.76 22.85 1.33
CA ASP A 151 -19.49 22.63 2.03
C ASP A 151 -18.47 21.98 1.09
N GLU A 152 -17.21 22.41 1.19
CA GLU A 152 -16.11 21.77 0.48
C GLU A 152 -15.79 20.40 1.11
N PRO A 153 -15.53 19.34 0.31
CA PRO A 153 -15.13 18.07 0.85
C PRO A 153 -13.77 18.19 1.55
N SER A 154 -13.68 17.68 2.78
CA SER A 154 -12.39 17.64 3.48
C SER A 154 -11.34 16.86 2.68
N ALA A 155 -10.07 17.22 2.84
CA ALA A 155 -8.96 16.52 2.19
C ALA A 155 -8.95 15.00 2.46
N VAL A 156 -9.50 14.57 3.60
CA VAL A 156 -9.66 13.15 3.95
C VAL A 156 -10.66 12.46 3.03
N LEU A 157 -11.79 13.09 2.72
CA LEU A 157 -12.79 12.53 1.80
C LEU A 157 -12.26 12.46 0.37
N VAL A 158 -11.54 13.51 -0.05
CA VAL A 158 -10.88 13.53 -1.36
C VAL A 158 -9.85 12.40 -1.48
N ALA A 159 -8.99 12.23 -0.47
CA ALA A 159 -8.02 11.12 -0.45
C ALA A 159 -8.70 9.75 -0.44
N ALA A 160 -9.78 9.58 0.33
CA ALA A 160 -10.53 8.35 0.39
C ALA A 160 -11.16 7.98 -0.97
N GLN A 161 -11.72 8.95 -1.72
CA GLN A 161 -12.25 8.67 -3.05
C GLN A 161 -11.18 8.31 -4.06
N ARG A 162 -10.05 9.02 -4.05
CA ARG A 162 -8.90 8.68 -4.89
C ARG A 162 -8.37 7.28 -4.59
N HIS A 163 -8.31 6.89 -3.31
CA HIS A 163 -7.97 5.53 -2.92
C HIS A 163 -8.98 4.51 -3.44
N ARG A 164 -10.28 4.78 -3.34
CA ARG A 164 -11.30 3.87 -3.88
C ARG A 164 -11.20 3.70 -5.38
N ALA A 165 -11.08 4.80 -6.14
CA ALA A 165 -10.93 4.74 -7.60
C ALA A 165 -9.69 3.95 -8.04
N ARG A 166 -8.58 4.06 -7.29
CA ARG A 166 -7.37 3.28 -7.52
C ARG A 166 -7.52 1.80 -7.13
N LEU A 167 -8.21 1.50 -6.03
CA LEU A 167 -8.40 0.12 -5.56
C LEU A 167 -9.43 -0.63 -6.42
N SER A 168 -10.46 0.05 -6.91
CA SER A 168 -11.49 -0.55 -7.77
C SER A 168 -10.97 -0.93 -9.16
N SER A 169 -9.98 -0.19 -9.66
CA SER A 169 -9.26 -0.48 -10.91
C SER A 169 -8.11 -1.48 -10.72
N GLY A 170 -7.80 -1.82 -9.47
CA GLY A 170 -6.78 -2.78 -9.11
C GLY A 170 -7.35 -4.16 -8.78
N SER A 171 -6.67 -4.82 -7.85
CA SER A 171 -7.06 -6.14 -7.36
C SER A 171 -7.88 -6.06 -6.07
N ALA A 172 -8.50 -7.17 -5.67
CA ALA A 172 -9.28 -7.22 -4.42
C ALA A 172 -8.42 -6.88 -3.18
N ASP A 173 -7.14 -7.29 -3.19
CA ASP A 173 -6.17 -6.98 -2.15
C ASP A 173 -4.98 -6.18 -2.71
N HIS A 174 -4.48 -5.21 -1.94
CA HIS A 174 -3.37 -4.34 -2.34
C HIS A 174 -2.25 -4.26 -1.30
N PHE A 175 -1.01 -4.41 -1.76
CA PHE A 175 0.15 -3.91 -1.02
C PHE A 175 0.23 -2.40 -1.13
N THR A 176 0.37 -1.72 0.00
CA THR A 176 0.54 -0.26 0.05
C THR A 176 1.77 0.08 0.88
N GLY A 177 2.54 1.08 0.45
CA GLY A 177 3.67 1.62 1.23
C GLY A 177 3.25 2.53 2.39
N HIS A 178 1.96 2.54 2.76
CA HIS A 178 1.44 3.41 3.81
C HIS A 178 2.03 3.00 5.17
N GLY A 179 2.42 3.98 5.98
CA GLY A 179 3.05 3.73 7.28
C GLY A 179 4.57 3.74 7.26
N ALA A 180 5.22 3.60 6.10
CA ALA A 180 6.68 3.51 6.02
C ALA A 180 7.38 4.75 6.60
N ARG A 181 6.93 5.96 6.25
CA ARG A 181 7.47 7.20 6.83
C ARG A 181 7.19 7.32 8.32
N GLN A 182 6.03 6.86 8.77
CA GLN A 182 5.66 6.88 10.19
C GLN A 182 6.49 5.90 11.03
N VAL A 183 7.14 4.92 10.39
CA VAL A 183 8.03 3.96 11.03
C VAL A 183 9.49 4.42 10.92
N LEU A 184 9.91 4.89 9.75
CA LEU A 184 11.31 5.21 9.43
C LEU A 184 11.69 6.67 9.67
N ASP A 185 10.79 7.61 9.36
CA ASP A 185 11.04 9.05 9.48
C ASP A 185 10.49 9.62 10.80
N ALA A 186 9.76 8.80 11.57
CA ALA A 186 9.27 9.21 12.87
C ALA A 186 10.40 9.23 13.90
N HIS A 187 10.19 9.98 14.99
CA HIS A 187 11.10 9.96 16.13
C HIS A 187 11.34 8.51 16.57
N PRO A 188 12.59 8.08 16.81
CA PRO A 188 12.91 6.68 17.18
C PRO A 188 12.13 6.14 18.39
N ALA A 189 11.63 7.01 19.26
CA ALA A 189 10.73 6.66 20.36
C ALA A 189 9.42 6.00 19.87
N ARG A 190 8.93 6.37 18.68
CA ARG A 190 7.73 5.83 18.07
C ARG A 190 7.93 4.41 17.56
N LEU A 191 9.07 4.13 16.92
CA LEU A 191 9.45 2.77 16.54
C LEU A 191 9.58 1.86 17.77
N ALA A 192 10.22 2.37 18.81
CA ALA A 192 10.39 1.61 20.04
C ALA A 192 9.07 1.43 20.83
N ASP A 193 8.13 2.38 20.79
CA ASP A 193 6.77 2.18 21.32
C ASP A 193 5.99 1.11 20.53
N LEU A 194 6.12 1.09 19.20
CA LEU A 194 5.55 0.05 18.34
C LEU A 194 6.12 -1.34 18.67
N LEU A 195 7.44 -1.46 18.81
CA LEU A 195 8.12 -2.71 19.18
C LEU A 195 7.73 -3.22 20.57
N MET A 196 7.42 -2.30 21.49
CA MET A 196 7.01 -2.64 22.86
C MET A 196 5.51 -2.84 23.00
N ASP A 197 4.75 -2.86 21.89
CA ASP A 197 3.29 -2.98 21.86
C ASP A 197 2.60 -1.99 22.82
N ARG A 198 3.04 -0.72 22.76
CA ARG A 198 2.56 0.36 23.63
C ARG A 198 2.78 0.14 25.14
N ARG A 199 3.72 -0.74 25.55
CA ARG A 199 4.13 -0.87 26.97
C ARG A 199 5.08 0.25 27.40
N ARG A 200 4.50 1.45 27.49
CA ARG A 200 5.16 2.76 27.68
C ARG A 200 6.10 2.87 28.89
N ARG A 201 5.86 2.08 29.94
CA ARG A 201 6.68 2.12 31.18
C ARG A 201 8.12 1.69 30.94
N HIS A 202 8.37 0.86 29.95
CA HIS A 202 9.72 0.39 29.62
C HIS A 202 10.49 1.35 28.70
N MET A 203 9.81 2.36 28.14
CA MET A 203 10.36 3.31 27.16
C MET A 203 11.09 4.52 27.76
N VAL A 204 10.89 4.80 29.05
CA VAL A 204 11.51 5.94 29.74
C VAL A 204 13.04 5.86 29.70
N ARG A 205 13.60 4.67 29.95
CA ARG A 205 15.05 4.47 30.07
C ARG A 205 15.77 4.48 28.71
N PRO A 206 15.26 3.84 27.64
CA PRO A 206 15.82 3.99 26.29
C PRO A 206 15.70 5.40 25.71
N VAL A 207 14.54 6.07 25.88
CA VAL A 207 14.33 7.43 25.35
C VAL A 207 15.23 8.45 26.06
N ALA A 208 15.40 8.34 27.37
CA ALA A 208 16.35 9.17 28.10
C ALA A 208 17.81 8.93 27.67
N ALA A 209 18.17 7.68 27.32
CA ALA A 209 19.50 7.37 26.81
C ALA A 209 19.74 7.97 25.41
N LEU A 210 18.72 7.94 24.54
CA LEU A 210 18.78 8.53 23.20
C LEU A 210 18.83 10.06 23.25
N ALA A 211 17.97 10.71 24.05
CA ALA A 211 18.00 12.16 24.24
C ALA A 211 19.37 12.64 24.74
N LYS A 212 19.98 11.88 25.66
CA LYS A 212 21.34 12.16 26.16
C LYS A 212 22.42 11.99 25.07
N ALA A 213 22.25 11.06 24.14
CA ALA A 213 23.17 10.87 23.01
C ALA A 213 23.05 11.99 21.96
N ASP A 214 21.85 12.52 21.75
CA ASP A 214 21.56 13.64 20.85
C ASP A 214 21.87 15.03 21.49
N GLY A 215 22.41 15.07 22.70
CA GLY A 215 22.76 16.32 23.41
C GLY A 215 21.55 17.09 23.97
N SER A 216 20.35 16.50 23.96
CA SER A 216 19.13 17.09 24.50
C SER A 216 18.85 16.61 25.93
N VAL A 217 18.72 17.54 26.87
CA VAL A 217 18.41 17.24 28.29
C VAL A 217 16.89 17.19 28.54
N LEU A 218 16.06 17.46 27.52
CA LEU A 218 14.60 17.49 27.65
C LEU A 218 14.00 16.23 27.04
N VAL A 219 13.55 15.31 27.90
CA VAL A 219 12.60 14.27 27.50
C VAL A 219 11.25 14.95 27.31
N PRO A 220 10.64 14.96 26.12
CA PRO A 220 9.33 15.58 25.94
C PRO A 220 8.31 14.83 26.80
N ALA A 221 7.72 15.53 27.77
CA ALA A 221 6.74 14.99 28.71
C ALA A 221 5.38 14.61 28.08
N ARG A 222 5.22 14.84 26.77
CA ARG A 222 4.04 14.40 26.01
C ARG A 222 4.45 13.68 24.75
N VAL A 223 4.15 12.39 24.74
CA VAL A 223 4.14 11.53 23.56
C VAL A 223 2.67 11.40 23.16
N TYR A 224 2.27 11.98 22.02
CA TYR A 224 0.94 11.81 21.42
C TYR A 224 0.78 10.40 20.85
#